data_AF-A0A9D8JT35-F1
#
_entry.id   AF-A0A9D8JT35-F1
#
_cell.length_a   1.000
_cell.length_b   1.000
_cell.length_c   1.000
_cell.angle_alpha   90.00
_cell.angle_beta   90.00
_cell.angle_gamma   90.00
#
_symmetry.space_group_name_H-M   'P 1'
#
loop_
_entity.id
_entity.type
_entity.pdbx_description
1 polymer ?
#
loop_
_entity_poly.entity_id
_entity_poly.type
_entity_poly.pdbx_seq_one_letter_code
_entity_poly.pdbx_strand_id
1 'polypeptide(L)'
;MLDATAKERLLAMYDSPDPDRPGRGIEGYDRDHAERTTRIVQLVAKAVGLHERWLPDLEATTLLHDLGRVGMDAELFGKVFAIAQEIGLPIRIRDLRAAFPQVTEAQAPDFFIARLKPALDQRGIALTPQVREHILMRMDFKGRLRRELRRREPDLAALGVTVKPWMEKVMLYYYYPQDMAGESDEVRLMGMLLVACENFEAYNNRRRGKDYYGRRDEQLRQVFIALDRFERDGLVSPKVMAALKRLTASGALDAIMKESRGYAPGRPLPPADLAFQKELAASSV
;
A
#
# COMPACT_ATOMS: atom_id res chain seq x y z
N MET A 1 -2.38 -21.59 -5.25
CA MET A 1 -1.50 -20.62 -4.57
C MET A 1 -0.20 -20.58 -5.34
N LEU A 2 0.43 -19.41 -5.45
CA LEU A 2 1.74 -19.28 -6.08
C LEU A 2 2.78 -20.06 -5.25
N ASP A 3 3.74 -20.68 -5.93
CA ASP A 3 4.90 -21.27 -5.26
C ASP A 3 5.88 -20.18 -4.78
N ALA A 4 6.86 -20.57 -3.97
CA ALA A 4 7.82 -19.64 -3.39
C ALA A 4 8.65 -18.90 -4.46
N THR A 5 9.05 -19.61 -5.52
CA THR A 5 9.84 -19.05 -6.63
C THR A 5 9.05 -17.99 -7.39
N ALA A 6 7.78 -18.25 -7.69
CA ALA A 6 6.92 -17.31 -8.36
C ALA A 6 6.70 -16.05 -7.51
N LYS A 7 6.49 -16.20 -6.20
CA LYS A 7 6.39 -15.07 -5.26
C LYS A 7 7.65 -14.23 -5.23
N GLU A 8 8.80 -14.86 -5.13
CA GLU A 8 10.08 -14.16 -5.11
C GLU A 8 10.29 -13.38 -6.42
N ARG A 9 9.94 -13.97 -7.56
CA ARG A 9 10.02 -13.30 -8.86
C ARG A 9 9.03 -12.14 -9.00
N LEU A 10 7.82 -12.25 -8.45
CA LEU A 10 6.88 -11.11 -8.38
C LEU A 10 7.42 -10.00 -7.48
N LEU A 11 8.00 -10.34 -6.33
CA LEU A 11 8.59 -9.39 -5.40
C LEU A 11 9.82 -8.69 -5.98
N ALA A 12 10.64 -9.40 -6.76
CA ALA A 12 11.77 -8.82 -7.50
C ALA A 12 11.32 -7.79 -8.57
N MET A 13 10.04 -7.75 -8.94
CA MET A 13 9.52 -6.69 -9.82
C MET A 13 9.51 -5.32 -9.15
N TYR A 14 9.64 -5.23 -7.82
CA TYR A 14 9.77 -3.95 -7.13
C TYR A 14 11.15 -3.33 -7.32
N ASP A 15 12.17 -4.14 -7.63
CA ASP A 15 13.52 -3.68 -7.89
C ASP A 15 13.59 -2.97 -9.25
N SER A 16 14.52 -2.02 -9.36
CA SER A 16 14.71 -1.24 -10.57
C SER A 16 16.18 -0.88 -10.78
N PRO A 17 16.64 -0.69 -12.02
CA PRO A 17 17.99 -0.17 -12.25
C PRO A 17 18.10 1.27 -11.73
N ASP A 18 19.26 1.61 -11.16
CA ASP A 18 19.62 2.99 -10.79
C ASP A 18 19.91 3.78 -12.08
N PRO A 19 19.10 4.80 -12.43
CA PRO A 19 19.29 5.55 -13.67
C PRO A 19 20.57 6.38 -13.68
N ASP A 20 21.09 6.75 -12.51
CA ASP A 20 22.28 7.59 -12.38
C ASP A 20 23.56 6.75 -12.20
N ARG A 21 23.42 5.45 -11.89
CA ARG A 21 24.54 4.54 -11.62
C ARG A 21 24.37 3.21 -12.37
N PRO A 22 24.86 3.10 -13.61
CA PRO A 22 24.78 1.87 -14.39
C PRO A 22 25.32 0.65 -13.62
N GLY A 23 24.57 -0.45 -13.64
CA GLY A 23 24.94 -1.70 -12.95
C GLY A 23 24.55 -1.76 -11.47
N ARG A 24 24.03 -0.67 -10.89
CA ARG A 24 23.44 -0.67 -9.54
C ARG A 24 21.92 -0.86 -9.63
N GLY A 25 21.37 -1.68 -8.73
CA GLY A 25 19.93 -1.77 -8.51
C GLY A 25 19.47 -0.87 -7.36
N ILE A 26 18.29 -0.30 -7.50
CA ILE A 26 17.48 0.27 -6.43
C ILE A 26 16.54 -0.83 -5.94
N GLU A 27 16.72 -1.24 -4.70
CA GLU A 27 15.86 -2.22 -4.05
C GLU A 27 14.44 -1.66 -3.87
N GLY A 28 13.46 -2.50 -4.14
CA GLY A 28 12.05 -2.20 -3.99
C GLY A 28 11.68 -1.85 -2.55
N TYR A 29 11.55 -0.56 -2.24
CA TYR A 29 11.26 -0.09 -0.88
C TYR A 29 10.02 -0.77 -0.24
N ASP A 30 9.00 -1.06 -1.04
CA ASP A 30 7.72 -1.64 -0.59
C ASP A 30 7.62 -3.17 -0.81
N ARG A 31 8.71 -3.85 -1.20
CA ARG A 31 8.76 -5.30 -1.40
C ARG A 31 8.31 -6.07 -0.16
N ASP A 32 9.00 -5.87 0.97
CA ASP A 32 8.70 -6.60 2.21
C ASP A 32 7.31 -6.24 2.76
N HIS A 33 6.88 -4.99 2.51
CA HIS A 33 5.53 -4.56 2.86
C HIS A 33 4.49 -5.35 2.07
N ALA A 34 4.65 -5.45 0.75
CA ALA A 34 3.74 -6.21 -0.11
C ALA A 34 3.65 -7.67 0.34
N GLU A 35 4.78 -8.32 0.66
CA GLU A 35 4.80 -9.69 1.15
C GLU A 35 4.02 -9.86 2.47
N ARG A 36 4.31 -9.02 3.48
CA ARG A 36 3.60 -9.09 4.77
C ARG A 36 2.11 -8.79 4.63
N THR A 37 1.76 -7.78 3.84
CA THR A 37 0.36 -7.45 3.51
C THR A 37 -0.34 -8.65 2.87
N THR A 38 0.28 -9.32 1.88
CA THR A 38 -0.25 -10.54 1.27
C THR A 38 -0.48 -11.65 2.30
N ARG A 39 0.47 -11.89 3.20
CA ARG A 39 0.33 -12.91 4.25
C ARG A 39 -0.86 -12.61 5.18
N ILE A 40 -1.05 -11.35 5.57
CA ILE A 40 -2.22 -10.92 6.37
C ILE A 40 -3.50 -11.12 5.55
N VAL A 41 -3.55 -10.66 4.29
CA VAL A 41 -4.73 -10.80 3.43
C VAL A 41 -5.13 -12.27 3.28
N GLN A 42 -4.19 -13.18 3.06
CA GLN A 42 -4.49 -14.60 2.92
C GLN A 42 -5.10 -15.22 4.19
N LEU A 43 -4.63 -14.81 5.37
CA LEU A 43 -5.22 -15.25 6.64
C LEU A 43 -6.63 -14.69 6.82
N VAL A 44 -6.82 -13.39 6.59
CA VAL A 44 -8.11 -12.72 6.77
C VAL A 44 -9.13 -13.20 5.72
N ALA A 45 -8.72 -13.38 4.46
CA ALA A 45 -9.55 -13.88 3.37
C ALA A 45 -10.17 -15.25 3.71
N LYS A 46 -9.35 -16.18 4.23
CA LYS A 46 -9.83 -17.48 4.71
C LYS A 46 -10.77 -17.32 5.91
N ALA A 47 -10.42 -16.46 6.86
CA ALA A 47 -11.21 -16.20 8.06
C ALA A 47 -12.56 -15.53 7.80
N VAL A 48 -12.71 -14.80 6.68
CA VAL A 48 -14.00 -14.28 6.19
C VAL A 48 -14.71 -15.24 5.25
N GLY A 49 -14.16 -16.43 4.98
CA GLY A 49 -14.77 -17.42 4.08
C GLY A 49 -14.79 -17.01 2.62
N LEU A 50 -13.78 -16.26 2.15
CA LEU A 50 -13.60 -16.01 0.72
C LEU A 50 -13.34 -17.34 0.02
N HIS A 51 -14.10 -17.63 -1.04
CA HIS A 51 -14.02 -18.90 -1.75
C HIS A 51 -12.62 -19.15 -2.31
N GLU A 52 -12.10 -20.38 -2.16
CA GLU A 52 -10.70 -20.74 -2.46
C GLU A 52 -10.26 -20.40 -3.89
N ARG A 53 -11.18 -20.50 -4.86
CA ARG A 53 -10.97 -20.09 -6.26
C ARG A 53 -10.37 -18.68 -6.44
N TRP A 54 -10.64 -17.76 -5.51
CA TRP A 54 -10.15 -16.38 -5.57
C TRP A 54 -8.76 -16.19 -4.98
N LEU A 55 -8.32 -17.11 -4.10
CA LEU A 55 -7.09 -16.92 -3.32
C LEU A 55 -5.82 -16.80 -4.17
N PRO A 56 -5.63 -17.53 -5.29
CA PRO A 56 -4.44 -17.37 -6.12
C PRO A 56 -4.37 -15.98 -6.79
N ASP A 57 -5.47 -15.50 -7.36
CA ASP A 57 -5.48 -14.18 -8.00
C ASP A 57 -5.36 -13.07 -6.95
N LEU A 58 -5.98 -13.23 -5.78
CA LEU A 58 -5.85 -12.29 -4.67
C LEU A 58 -4.41 -12.24 -4.14
N GLU A 59 -3.72 -13.38 -4.08
CA GLU A 59 -2.30 -13.45 -3.72
C GLU A 59 -1.45 -12.63 -4.69
N ALA A 60 -1.61 -12.83 -6.00
CA ALA A 60 -0.92 -12.02 -7.00
C ALA A 60 -1.30 -10.54 -6.93
N THR A 61 -2.60 -10.23 -6.77
CA THR A 61 -3.12 -8.86 -6.65
C THR A 61 -2.49 -8.12 -5.48
N THR A 62 -2.41 -8.79 -4.33
CA THR A 62 -1.84 -8.19 -3.10
C THR A 62 -0.33 -8.05 -3.19
N LEU A 63 0.39 -9.00 -3.81
CA LEU A 63 1.84 -8.85 -4.03
C LEU A 63 2.16 -7.68 -4.95
N LEU A 64 1.27 -7.32 -5.89
CA LEU A 64 1.51 -6.29 -6.90
C LEU A 64 0.88 -4.93 -6.58
N HIS A 65 0.18 -4.79 -5.45
CA HIS A 65 -0.65 -3.60 -5.19
C HIS A 65 0.11 -2.27 -5.15
N ASP A 66 1.37 -2.29 -4.72
CA ASP A 66 2.24 -1.11 -4.62
C ASP A 66 3.24 -1.03 -5.80
N LEU A 67 3.09 -1.86 -6.85
CA LEU A 67 4.02 -1.94 -7.99
C LEU A 67 4.19 -0.59 -8.72
N GLY A 68 3.20 0.30 -8.64
CA GLY A 68 3.31 1.68 -9.14
C GLY A 68 4.46 2.49 -8.50
N ARG A 69 5.07 2.01 -7.40
CA ARG A 69 6.17 2.66 -6.69
C ARG A 69 7.57 2.16 -7.09
N VAL A 70 7.66 1.29 -8.09
CA VAL A 70 8.95 0.88 -8.68
C VAL A 70 9.77 2.11 -9.08
N GLY A 71 11.08 2.10 -8.79
CA GLY A 71 12.01 3.17 -9.18
C GLY A 71 11.97 4.42 -8.32
N MET A 72 11.32 4.38 -7.14
CA MET A 72 11.32 5.51 -6.22
C MET A 72 12.62 5.58 -5.39
N ASP A 73 13.28 6.72 -5.46
CA ASP A 73 14.35 7.13 -4.57
C ASP A 73 13.73 7.88 -3.38
N ALA A 74 13.79 7.28 -2.19
CA ALA A 74 13.16 7.85 -0.99
C ALA A 74 13.72 9.22 -0.60
N GLU A 75 15.00 9.50 -0.88
CA GLU A 75 15.64 10.77 -0.55
C GLU A 75 15.17 11.87 -1.51
N LEU A 76 15.22 11.60 -2.82
CA LEU A 76 14.70 12.53 -3.83
C LEU A 76 13.21 12.74 -3.65
N PHE A 77 12.47 11.66 -3.38
CA PHE A 77 11.05 11.70 -3.04
C PHE A 77 10.79 12.68 -1.89
N GLY A 78 11.46 12.47 -0.75
CA GLY A 78 11.31 13.31 0.43
C GLY A 78 11.62 14.78 0.15
N LYS A 79 12.71 15.07 -0.57
CA LYS A 79 13.12 16.43 -0.94
C LYS A 79 12.05 17.15 -1.78
N VAL A 80 11.56 16.50 -2.84
CA VAL A 80 10.56 17.08 -3.76
C VAL A 80 9.28 17.45 -3.00
N PHE A 81 8.79 16.55 -2.14
CA PHE A 81 7.54 16.79 -1.43
C PHE A 81 7.70 17.68 -0.19
N ALA A 82 8.88 17.75 0.43
CA ALA A 82 9.18 18.76 1.43
C ALA A 82 9.11 20.17 0.84
N ILE A 83 9.70 20.39 -0.35
CA ILE A 83 9.61 21.68 -1.05
C ILE A 83 8.15 22.02 -1.39
N ALA A 84 7.36 21.05 -1.85
CA ALA A 84 5.93 21.27 -2.11
C ALA A 84 5.18 21.69 -0.84
N GLN A 85 5.47 21.07 0.31
CA GLN A 85 4.86 21.46 1.59
C GLN A 85 5.31 22.85 2.05
N GLU A 86 6.59 23.21 1.89
CA GLU A 86 7.14 24.53 2.24
C GLU A 86 6.42 25.67 1.51
N ILE A 87 6.03 25.45 0.25
CA ILE A 87 5.27 26.43 -0.55
C ILE A 87 3.74 26.30 -0.39
N GLY A 88 3.27 25.44 0.52
CA GLY A 88 1.84 25.24 0.79
C GLY A 88 1.08 24.48 -0.30
N LEU A 89 1.77 23.73 -1.16
CA LEU A 89 1.15 22.94 -2.23
C LEU A 89 0.72 21.56 -1.69
N PRO A 90 -0.58 21.20 -1.71
CA PRO A 90 -1.04 19.91 -1.18
C PRO A 90 -0.45 18.71 -1.93
N ILE A 91 0.19 17.80 -1.18
CA ILE A 91 0.93 16.65 -1.74
C ILE A 91 0.09 15.37 -1.92
N ARG A 92 -1.19 15.42 -1.61
CA ARG A 92 -2.16 14.35 -1.85
C ARG A 92 -3.17 14.84 -2.87
N ILE A 93 -3.43 14.04 -3.90
CA ILE A 93 -4.34 14.44 -4.99
C ILE A 93 -5.72 14.89 -4.50
N ARG A 94 -6.27 14.21 -3.48
CA ARG A 94 -7.54 14.59 -2.85
C ARG A 94 -7.48 16.01 -2.26
N ASP A 95 -6.42 16.30 -1.51
CA ASP A 95 -6.26 17.58 -0.82
C ASP A 95 -5.92 18.69 -1.84
N LEU A 96 -5.19 18.35 -2.92
CA LEU A 96 -4.94 19.24 -4.05
C LEU A 96 -6.24 19.64 -4.73
N ARG A 97 -7.12 18.68 -5.02
CA ARG A 97 -8.42 18.93 -5.65
C ARG A 97 -9.39 19.68 -4.74
N ALA A 98 -9.28 19.50 -3.43
CA ALA A 98 -10.03 20.30 -2.47
C ALA A 98 -9.59 21.77 -2.50
N ALA A 99 -8.27 22.03 -2.62
CA ALA A 99 -7.72 23.39 -2.73
C ALA A 99 -7.90 24.02 -4.12
N PHE A 100 -7.97 23.20 -5.17
CA PHE A 100 -8.12 23.63 -6.57
C PHE A 100 -9.24 22.82 -7.27
N PRO A 101 -10.53 23.12 -6.99
CA PRO A 101 -11.66 22.32 -7.48
C PRO A 101 -11.79 22.23 -9.01
N GLN A 102 -11.23 23.19 -9.73
CA GLN A 102 -11.19 23.23 -11.20
C GLN A 102 -10.19 22.24 -11.81
N VAL A 103 -9.24 21.73 -11.02
CA VAL A 103 -8.22 20.79 -11.49
C VAL A 103 -8.81 19.39 -11.49
N THR A 104 -8.99 18.83 -12.69
CA THR A 104 -9.38 17.42 -12.83
C THR A 104 -8.24 16.51 -12.44
N GLU A 105 -8.55 15.25 -12.14
CA GLU A 105 -7.53 14.23 -11.84
C GLU A 105 -6.50 14.06 -12.96
N ALA A 106 -6.96 14.06 -14.22
CA ALA A 106 -6.07 13.97 -15.39
C ALA A 106 -5.12 15.17 -15.52
N GLN A 107 -5.53 16.36 -15.03
CA GLN A 107 -4.73 17.58 -15.06
C GLN A 107 -3.82 17.73 -13.83
N ALA A 108 -4.07 16.98 -12.76
CA ALA A 108 -3.37 17.14 -11.49
C ALA A 108 -1.84 17.03 -11.61
N PRO A 109 -1.25 16.09 -12.38
CA PRO A 109 0.20 16.02 -12.54
C PRO A 109 0.81 17.28 -13.14
N ASP A 110 0.33 17.72 -14.30
CA ASP A 110 0.90 18.87 -15.01
C ASP A 110 0.65 20.17 -14.23
N PHE A 111 -0.52 20.30 -13.59
CA PHE A 111 -0.80 21.42 -12.68
C PHE A 111 0.18 21.46 -11.51
N PHE A 112 0.40 20.33 -10.84
CA PHE A 112 1.30 20.22 -9.70
C PHE A 112 2.75 20.55 -10.11
N ILE A 113 3.20 20.00 -11.24
CA ILE A 113 4.53 20.29 -11.81
C ILE A 113 4.70 21.78 -12.08
N ALA A 114 3.73 22.42 -12.75
CA ALA A 114 3.81 23.84 -13.08
C ALA A 114 3.93 24.74 -11.84
N ARG A 115 3.23 24.39 -10.75
CA ARG A 115 3.30 25.11 -9.47
C ARG A 115 4.58 24.84 -8.68
N LEU A 116 5.10 23.62 -8.75
CA LEU A 116 6.27 23.21 -7.99
C LEU A 116 7.59 23.62 -8.66
N LYS A 117 7.62 23.71 -10.01
CA LYS A 117 8.85 23.95 -10.79
C LYS A 117 9.66 25.15 -10.31
N PRO A 118 9.08 26.35 -10.07
CA PRO A 118 9.89 27.51 -9.63
C PRO A 118 10.65 27.25 -8.33
N ALA A 119 10.02 26.54 -7.38
CA ALA A 119 10.64 26.20 -6.11
C ALA A 119 11.72 25.10 -6.25
N LEU A 120 11.54 24.15 -7.17
CA LEU A 120 12.57 23.18 -7.51
C LEU A 120 13.79 23.86 -8.13
N ASP A 121 13.58 24.75 -9.10
CA ASP A 121 14.65 25.50 -9.77
C ASP A 121 15.47 26.33 -8.75
N GLN A 122 14.80 27.01 -7.82
CA GLN A 122 15.44 27.78 -6.73
C GLN A 122 16.30 26.91 -5.80
N ARG A 123 15.97 25.63 -5.67
CA ARG A 123 16.72 24.64 -4.85
C ARG A 123 17.72 23.82 -5.68
N GLY A 124 17.92 24.17 -6.95
CA GLY A 124 18.85 23.48 -7.84
C GLY A 124 18.41 22.07 -8.25
N ILE A 125 17.12 21.75 -8.13
CA ILE A 125 16.56 20.46 -8.52
C ILE A 125 15.96 20.59 -9.93
N ALA A 126 16.63 20.03 -10.92
CA ALA A 126 16.11 20.00 -12.28
C ALA A 126 14.90 19.06 -12.39
N LEU A 127 13.90 19.43 -13.19
CA LEU A 127 12.76 18.57 -13.52
C LEU A 127 13.18 17.47 -14.52
N THR A 128 13.94 16.49 -14.06
CA THR A 128 14.35 15.33 -14.84
C THR A 128 13.19 14.34 -15.02
N PRO A 129 13.29 13.36 -15.94
CA PRO A 129 12.32 12.26 -16.04
C PRO A 129 12.11 11.55 -14.70
N GLN A 130 13.18 11.33 -13.93
CA GLN A 130 13.08 10.72 -12.61
C GLN A 130 12.27 11.58 -11.63
N VAL A 131 12.54 12.89 -11.54
CA VAL A 131 11.74 13.80 -10.69
C VAL A 131 10.26 13.79 -11.11
N ARG A 132 9.97 13.76 -12.42
CA ARG A 132 8.60 13.63 -12.93
C ARG A 132 7.94 12.34 -12.46
N GLU A 133 8.65 11.22 -12.51
CA GLU A 133 8.13 9.93 -12.01
C GLU A 133 7.78 10.00 -10.51
N HIS A 134 8.60 10.67 -9.69
CA HIS A 134 8.32 10.88 -8.26
C HIS A 134 7.05 11.72 -8.03
N ILE A 135 6.85 12.76 -8.82
CA ILE A 135 5.63 13.58 -8.78
C ILE A 135 4.40 12.74 -9.16
N LEU A 136 4.50 11.96 -10.23
CA LEU A 136 3.43 11.06 -10.67
C LEU A 136 3.08 10.03 -9.61
N MET A 137 3.99 9.63 -8.71
CA MET A 137 3.67 8.71 -7.62
C MET A 137 2.55 9.24 -6.72
N ARG A 138 2.53 10.55 -6.44
CA ARG A 138 1.47 11.17 -5.61
C ARG A 138 0.29 11.72 -6.41
N MET A 139 0.51 12.08 -7.68
CA MET A 139 -0.46 12.79 -8.50
C MET A 139 -1.15 11.90 -9.55
N ASP A 140 -0.60 10.73 -9.87
CA ASP A 140 -1.14 9.76 -10.83
C ASP A 140 -0.66 8.33 -10.52
N PHE A 141 -0.85 7.88 -9.27
CA PHE A 141 -0.51 6.52 -8.87
C PHE A 141 -1.23 5.48 -9.76
N LYS A 142 -2.51 5.73 -10.06
CA LYS A 142 -3.33 4.91 -10.95
C LYS A 142 -2.70 4.71 -12.33
N GLY A 143 -2.27 5.79 -12.98
CA GLY A 143 -1.59 5.72 -14.27
C GLY A 143 -0.25 4.99 -14.18
N ARG A 144 0.53 5.22 -13.11
CA ARG A 144 1.79 4.48 -12.87
C ARG A 144 1.56 2.98 -12.72
N LEU A 145 0.69 2.57 -11.81
CA LEU A 145 0.37 1.17 -11.56
C LEU A 145 -0.07 0.46 -12.84
N ARG A 146 -0.97 1.08 -13.62
CA ARG A 146 -1.44 0.51 -14.88
C ARG A 146 -0.33 0.36 -15.93
N ARG A 147 0.57 1.35 -16.05
CA ARG A 147 1.74 1.23 -16.94
C ARG A 147 2.63 0.07 -16.52
N GLU A 148 2.89 -0.05 -15.23
CA GLU A 148 3.73 -1.12 -14.69
C GLU A 148 3.14 -2.52 -14.90
N LEU A 149 1.85 -2.69 -14.64
CA LEU A 149 1.15 -3.96 -14.89
C LEU A 149 1.19 -4.35 -16.37
N ARG A 150 0.92 -3.41 -17.29
CA ARG A 150 1.00 -3.68 -18.74
C ARG A 150 2.41 -3.98 -19.21
N ARG A 151 3.40 -3.22 -18.72
CA ARG A 151 4.81 -3.42 -19.09
C ARG A 151 5.28 -4.83 -18.70
N ARG A 152 4.82 -5.33 -17.56
CA ARG A 152 5.22 -6.63 -17.00
C ARG A 152 4.27 -7.78 -17.34
N GLU A 153 3.25 -7.53 -18.16
CA GLU A 153 2.27 -8.55 -18.55
C GLU A 153 2.91 -9.85 -19.07
N PRO A 154 3.95 -9.83 -19.93
CA PRO A 154 4.63 -11.04 -20.36
C PRO A 154 5.31 -11.80 -19.21
N ASP A 155 5.96 -11.08 -18.29
CA ASP A 155 6.64 -11.67 -17.13
C ASP A 155 5.63 -12.28 -16.15
N LEU A 156 4.49 -11.62 -15.96
CA LEU A 156 3.39 -12.10 -15.13
C LEU A 156 2.78 -13.38 -15.74
N ALA A 157 2.55 -13.40 -17.05
CA ALA A 157 2.04 -14.58 -17.74
C ALA A 157 3.01 -15.77 -17.64
N ALA A 158 4.33 -15.52 -17.74
CA ALA A 158 5.36 -16.54 -17.54
C ALA A 158 5.40 -17.10 -16.11
N LEU A 159 4.81 -16.40 -15.14
CA LEU A 159 4.63 -16.83 -13.75
C LEU A 159 3.25 -17.45 -13.48
N GLY A 160 2.42 -17.62 -14.52
CA GLY A 160 1.05 -18.12 -14.39
C GLY A 160 0.07 -17.10 -13.82
N VAL A 161 0.43 -15.80 -13.84
CA VAL A 161 -0.43 -14.70 -13.38
C VAL A 161 -1.06 -14.01 -14.59
N THR A 162 -2.38 -14.11 -14.71
CA THR A 162 -3.15 -13.33 -15.69
C THR A 162 -3.74 -12.10 -15.01
N VAL A 163 -3.39 -10.90 -15.47
CA VAL A 163 -3.96 -9.65 -14.93
C VAL A 163 -5.42 -9.54 -15.37
N LYS A 164 -6.35 -9.70 -14.42
CA LYS A 164 -7.79 -9.58 -14.67
C LYS A 164 -8.25 -8.12 -14.52
N PRO A 165 -9.31 -7.69 -15.24
CA PRO A 165 -9.79 -6.30 -15.18
C PRO A 165 -10.10 -5.77 -13.77
N TRP A 166 -10.54 -6.66 -12.86
CA TRP A 166 -10.85 -6.30 -11.49
C TRP A 166 -9.62 -6.14 -10.59
N MET A 167 -8.46 -6.71 -10.95
CA MET A 167 -7.26 -6.69 -10.08
C MET A 167 -6.77 -5.26 -9.87
N GLU A 168 -6.69 -4.46 -10.94
CA GLU A 168 -6.31 -3.04 -10.84
C GLU A 168 -7.29 -2.28 -9.93
N LYS A 169 -8.60 -2.55 -10.04
CA LYS A 169 -9.62 -1.93 -9.18
C LYS A 169 -9.43 -2.30 -7.71
N VAL A 170 -9.13 -3.57 -7.41
CA VAL A 170 -8.82 -4.02 -6.04
C VAL A 170 -7.60 -3.29 -5.49
N MET A 171 -6.50 -3.22 -6.25
CA MET A 171 -5.27 -2.49 -5.83
C MET A 171 -5.53 -1.00 -5.59
N LEU A 172 -6.46 -0.40 -6.33
CA LEU A 172 -6.80 1.02 -6.26
C LEU A 172 -7.97 1.35 -5.33
N TYR A 173 -8.57 0.35 -4.68
CA TYR A 173 -9.84 0.48 -3.96
C TYR A 173 -9.80 1.55 -2.86
N TYR A 174 -8.66 1.70 -2.17
CA TYR A 174 -8.49 2.73 -1.14
C TYR A 174 -8.74 4.16 -1.67
N TYR A 175 -8.30 4.42 -2.90
CA TYR A 175 -8.35 5.75 -3.52
C TYR A 175 -9.61 5.94 -4.36
N TYR A 176 -10.12 4.86 -4.96
CA TYR A 176 -11.22 4.89 -5.93
C TYR A 176 -12.28 3.82 -5.63
N PRO A 177 -12.92 3.82 -4.45
CA PRO A 177 -13.92 2.81 -4.11
C PRO A 177 -15.11 2.82 -5.09
N GLN A 178 -15.42 3.97 -5.70
CA GLN A 178 -16.47 4.10 -6.71
C GLN A 178 -16.20 3.30 -8.00
N ASP A 179 -14.94 2.97 -8.32
CA ASP A 179 -14.59 2.20 -9.53
C ASP A 179 -15.07 0.74 -9.42
N MET A 180 -15.49 0.31 -8.22
CA MET A 180 -16.12 -0.98 -7.95
C MET A 180 -17.61 -1.04 -8.31
N ALA A 181 -18.19 0.04 -8.84
CA ALA A 181 -19.56 0.00 -9.35
C ALA A 181 -19.70 -1.10 -10.42
N GLY A 182 -20.69 -1.98 -10.25
CA GLY A 182 -20.95 -3.10 -11.16
C GLY A 182 -20.08 -4.35 -10.94
N GLU A 183 -19.06 -4.32 -10.08
CA GLU A 183 -18.28 -5.51 -9.72
C GLU A 183 -19.08 -6.47 -8.82
N SER A 184 -18.63 -7.73 -8.68
CA SER A 184 -19.25 -8.67 -7.75
C SER A 184 -18.94 -8.33 -6.29
N ASP A 185 -19.74 -8.88 -5.36
CA ASP A 185 -19.50 -8.68 -3.93
C ASP A 185 -18.17 -9.28 -3.47
N GLU A 186 -17.70 -10.37 -4.09
CA GLU A 186 -16.38 -10.93 -3.80
C GLU A 186 -15.26 -10.00 -4.25
N VAL A 187 -15.37 -9.35 -5.41
CA VAL A 187 -14.37 -8.37 -5.86
C VAL A 187 -14.33 -7.16 -4.95
N ARG A 188 -15.50 -6.64 -4.54
CA ARG A 188 -15.59 -5.58 -3.53
C ARG A 188 -14.96 -6.00 -2.20
N LEU A 189 -15.25 -7.22 -1.74
CA LEU A 189 -14.68 -7.78 -0.53
C LEU A 189 -13.15 -7.90 -0.62
N MET A 190 -12.59 -8.28 -1.77
CA MET A 190 -11.14 -8.30 -2.01
C MET A 190 -10.50 -6.91 -1.88
N GLY A 191 -11.17 -5.86 -2.39
CA GLY A 191 -10.75 -4.47 -2.16
C GLY A 191 -10.72 -4.10 -0.68
N MET A 192 -11.80 -4.39 0.05
CA MET A 192 -11.91 -4.13 1.48
C MET A 192 -10.87 -4.92 2.31
N LEU A 193 -10.60 -6.17 1.92
CA LEU A 193 -9.56 -7.01 2.52
C LEU A 193 -8.19 -6.36 2.37
N LEU A 194 -7.83 -5.93 1.16
CA LEU A 194 -6.56 -5.26 0.92
C LEU A 194 -6.44 -3.98 1.74
N VAL A 195 -7.46 -3.11 1.73
CA VAL A 195 -7.45 -1.86 2.53
C VAL A 195 -7.23 -2.13 4.02
N ALA A 196 -7.97 -3.08 4.60
CA ALA A 196 -7.87 -3.38 6.02
C ALA A 196 -6.49 -3.96 6.38
N CYS A 197 -5.99 -4.91 5.58
CA CYS A 197 -4.74 -5.61 5.86
C CYS A 197 -3.51 -4.75 5.59
N GLU A 198 -3.53 -3.94 4.53
CA GLU A 198 -2.47 -2.96 4.23
C GLU A 198 -2.35 -1.94 5.35
N ASN A 199 -3.48 -1.40 5.84
CA ASN A 199 -3.45 -0.46 6.97
C ASN A 199 -3.02 -1.15 8.26
N PHE A 200 -3.41 -2.41 8.49
CA PHE A 200 -2.89 -3.18 9.62
C PHE A 200 -1.37 -3.31 9.56
N GLU A 201 -0.80 -3.70 8.40
CA GLU A 201 0.64 -3.78 8.22
C GLU A 201 1.28 -2.41 8.42
N ALA A 202 0.79 -1.38 7.71
CA ALA A 202 1.38 -0.07 7.67
C ALA A 202 1.42 0.61 9.05
N TYR A 203 0.39 0.43 9.89
CA TYR A 203 0.40 0.96 11.27
C TYR A 203 1.32 0.20 12.22
N ASN A 204 1.63 -1.06 11.92
CA ASN A 204 2.61 -1.85 12.65
C ASN A 204 4.02 -1.75 12.06
N ASN A 205 4.19 -1.19 10.86
CA ASN A 205 5.46 -1.13 10.19
C ASN A 205 6.29 0.06 10.68
N ARG A 206 7.39 -0.23 11.39
CA ARG A 206 8.24 0.80 11.99
C ARG A 206 9.01 1.61 10.96
N ARG A 207 9.53 0.96 9.92
CA ARG A 207 10.26 1.62 8.83
C ARG A 207 9.34 2.58 8.08
N ARG A 208 8.21 2.09 7.57
CA ARG A 208 7.20 2.93 6.90
C ARG A 208 6.63 4.00 7.82
N GLY A 209 6.41 3.67 9.10
CA GLY A 209 5.97 4.60 10.14
C GLY A 209 6.89 5.82 10.27
N LYS A 210 8.19 5.58 10.34
CA LYS A 210 9.21 6.63 10.38
C LYS A 210 9.30 7.39 9.06
N ASP A 211 9.46 6.68 7.95
CA ASP A 211 9.87 7.26 6.67
C ASP A 211 8.72 8.02 5.98
N TYR A 212 7.47 7.54 6.07
CA TYR A 212 6.32 8.18 5.42
C TYR A 212 5.46 9.04 6.36
N TYR A 213 5.45 8.74 7.65
CA TYR A 213 4.49 9.33 8.60
C TYR A 213 5.16 10.02 9.79
N GLY A 214 6.50 10.00 9.91
CA GLY A 214 7.22 10.60 11.02
C GLY A 214 6.84 10.03 12.40
N ARG A 215 6.26 8.83 12.45
CA ARG A 215 5.83 8.19 13.70
C ARG A 215 7.02 7.62 14.47
N ARG A 216 6.94 7.67 15.79
CA ARG A 216 7.97 7.19 16.71
C ARG A 216 7.67 5.83 17.34
N ASP A 217 6.38 5.52 17.53
CA ASP A 217 5.93 4.30 18.19
C ASP A 217 4.75 3.65 17.45
N GLU A 218 4.78 2.33 17.33
CA GLU A 218 3.69 1.51 16.79
C GLU A 218 2.84 0.95 17.94
N GLN A 219 1.54 1.27 17.95
CA GLN A 219 0.60 0.77 18.94
C GLN A 219 -0.56 0.06 18.25
N LEU A 220 -0.83 -1.19 18.65
CA LEU A 220 -1.88 -2.00 18.04
C LEU A 220 -3.26 -1.34 18.17
N ARG A 221 -3.54 -0.67 19.30
CA ARG A 221 -4.80 0.06 19.50
C ARG A 221 -5.03 1.14 18.43
N GLN A 222 -3.98 1.86 18.02
CA GLN A 222 -4.09 2.92 17.00
C GLN A 222 -4.45 2.36 15.63
N VAL A 223 -4.04 1.13 15.33
CA VAL A 223 -4.44 0.41 14.11
C VAL A 223 -5.97 0.30 14.07
N PHE A 224 -6.59 -0.19 15.15
CA PHE A 224 -8.03 -0.42 15.16
C PHE A 224 -8.84 0.87 15.26
N ILE A 225 -8.34 1.93 15.92
CA ILE A 225 -8.96 3.25 15.87
C ILE A 225 -9.04 3.76 14.42
N ALA A 226 -7.96 3.59 13.65
CA ALA A 226 -7.95 3.99 12.24
C ALA A 226 -8.91 3.12 11.40
N LEU A 227 -8.90 1.80 11.60
CA LEU A 227 -9.75 0.88 10.87
C LEU A 227 -11.25 1.02 11.21
N ASP A 228 -11.62 1.33 12.46
CA ASP A 228 -13.01 1.60 12.84
C ASP A 228 -13.56 2.85 12.13
N ARG A 229 -12.70 3.80 11.73
CA ARG A 229 -13.10 4.90 10.84
C ARG A 229 -13.40 4.38 9.43
N PHE A 230 -12.55 3.52 8.87
CA PHE A 230 -12.80 2.96 7.53
C PHE A 230 -14.03 2.06 7.49
N GLU A 231 -14.34 1.36 8.58
CA GLU A 231 -15.59 0.61 8.72
C GLU A 231 -16.80 1.55 8.64
N ARG A 232 -16.81 2.62 9.45
CA ARG A 232 -17.88 3.63 9.44
C ARG A 232 -18.05 4.33 8.09
N ASP A 233 -16.93 4.59 7.40
CA ASP A 233 -16.91 5.22 6.08
C ASP A 233 -17.27 4.22 4.94
N GLY A 234 -17.52 2.95 5.26
CA GLY A 234 -17.89 1.90 4.29
C GLY A 234 -16.74 1.37 3.43
N LEU A 235 -15.50 1.73 3.75
CA LEU A 235 -14.28 1.26 3.06
C LEU A 235 -13.83 -0.13 3.54
N VAL A 236 -14.31 -0.58 4.70
CA VAL A 236 -14.06 -1.93 5.20
C VAL A 236 -15.38 -2.50 5.72
N SER A 237 -15.68 -3.75 5.38
CA SER A 237 -16.90 -4.38 5.89
C SER A 237 -16.76 -4.81 7.36
N PRO A 238 -17.87 -4.85 8.13
CA PRO A 238 -17.88 -5.38 9.49
C PRO A 238 -17.33 -6.81 9.58
N LYS A 239 -17.56 -7.64 8.55
CA LYS A 239 -17.05 -9.01 8.48
C LYS A 239 -15.52 -9.06 8.40
N VAL A 240 -14.91 -8.19 7.61
CA VAL A 240 -13.43 -8.08 7.52
C VAL A 240 -12.87 -7.59 8.86
N MET A 241 -13.50 -6.59 9.47
CA MET A 241 -13.11 -6.08 10.78
C MET A 241 -13.19 -7.14 11.88
N ALA A 242 -14.29 -7.90 11.94
CA ALA A 242 -14.45 -8.98 12.90
C ALA A 242 -13.40 -10.08 12.72
N ALA A 243 -13.10 -10.48 11.47
CA ALA A 243 -12.06 -11.47 11.19
C ALA A 243 -10.66 -10.98 11.61
N LEU A 244 -10.32 -9.72 11.32
CA LEU A 244 -9.05 -9.14 11.69
C LEU A 244 -8.90 -9.00 13.22
N LYS A 245 -9.97 -8.54 13.91
CA LYS A 245 -10.03 -8.48 15.40
C LYS A 245 -9.81 -9.86 16.01
N ARG A 246 -10.50 -10.89 15.51
CA ARG A 246 -10.36 -12.29 15.98
C ARG A 246 -8.95 -12.84 15.77
N LEU A 247 -8.38 -12.69 14.58
CA LEU A 247 -7.03 -13.17 14.27
C LEU A 247 -5.96 -12.43 15.10
N THR A 248 -6.19 -11.15 15.39
CA THR A 248 -5.31 -10.37 16.26
C THR A 248 -5.43 -10.84 17.71
N ALA A 249 -6.65 -11.04 18.22
CA ALA A 249 -6.91 -11.50 19.57
C ALA A 249 -6.33 -12.89 19.86
N SER A 250 -6.31 -13.78 18.86
CA SER A 250 -5.73 -15.12 18.99
C SER A 250 -4.20 -15.16 18.83
N GLY A 251 -3.56 -14.03 18.57
CA GLY A 251 -2.11 -13.95 18.31
C GLY A 251 -1.68 -14.49 16.94
N ALA A 252 -2.62 -14.78 16.03
CA ALA A 252 -2.30 -15.35 14.72
C ALA A 252 -1.50 -14.40 13.81
N LEU A 253 -1.51 -13.10 14.12
CA LEU A 253 -0.78 -12.07 13.37
C LEU A 253 0.53 -11.63 14.07
N ASP A 254 0.84 -12.17 15.25
CA ASP A 254 1.97 -11.72 16.08
C ASP A 254 3.31 -11.83 15.37
N ALA A 255 3.54 -12.92 14.65
CA ALA A 255 4.79 -13.13 13.92
C ALA A 255 4.98 -12.04 12.85
N ILE A 256 3.92 -11.70 12.10
CA ILE A 256 3.97 -10.68 11.05
C ILE A 256 4.14 -9.28 11.68
N MET A 257 3.46 -9.01 12.79
CA MET A 257 3.62 -7.74 13.52
C MET A 257 5.04 -7.56 14.08
N LYS A 258 5.63 -8.62 14.63
CA LYS A 258 7.02 -8.58 15.12
C LYS A 258 7.98 -8.30 13.97
N GLU A 259 7.79 -8.99 12.84
CA GLU A 259 8.60 -8.79 11.64
C GLU A 259 8.50 -7.34 11.12
N SER A 260 7.29 -6.78 10.98
CA SER A 260 7.10 -5.40 10.51
C SER A 260 7.67 -4.33 11.45
N ARG A 261 7.80 -4.65 12.74
CA ARG A 261 8.45 -3.80 13.75
C ARG A 261 9.96 -4.04 13.89
N GLY A 262 10.50 -5.06 13.23
CA GLY A 262 11.90 -5.47 13.36
C GLY A 262 12.25 -6.10 14.71
N TYR A 263 11.30 -6.81 15.32
CA TYR A 263 11.51 -7.57 16.55
C TYR A 263 11.99 -8.99 16.23
N ALA A 264 12.88 -9.52 17.08
CA ALA A 264 13.29 -10.91 17.02
C ALA A 264 12.07 -11.85 17.25
N PRO A 265 11.99 -13.03 16.60
CA PRO A 265 10.84 -13.93 16.71
C PRO A 265 10.44 -14.30 18.14
N GLY A 266 11.44 -14.55 19.01
CA GLY A 266 11.24 -14.92 20.41
C GLY A 266 10.90 -13.74 21.34
N ARG A 267 10.99 -12.49 20.88
CA ARG A 267 10.65 -11.32 21.70
C ARG A 267 9.12 -11.26 21.87
N PRO A 268 8.59 -11.09 23.10
CA PRO A 268 7.15 -10.88 23.28
C PRO A 268 6.73 -9.52 22.69
N LEU A 269 5.46 -9.40 22.30
CA LEU A 269 4.89 -8.09 21.96
C LEU A 269 4.91 -7.17 23.19
N PRO A 270 4.89 -5.83 23.00
CA PRO A 270 4.80 -4.89 24.10
C PRO A 270 3.58 -5.19 25.01
N PRO A 271 3.70 -5.00 26.34
CA PRO A 271 2.60 -5.29 27.27
C PRO A 271 1.28 -4.60 26.92
N ALA A 272 1.32 -3.39 26.37
CA ALA A 272 0.14 -2.65 25.92
C ALA A 272 -0.59 -3.36 24.76
N ASP A 273 0.15 -3.97 23.83
CA ASP A 273 -0.45 -4.72 22.71
C ASP A 273 -1.03 -6.05 23.20
N LEU A 274 -0.33 -6.74 24.10
CA LEU A 274 -0.84 -7.97 24.72
C LEU A 274 -2.11 -7.72 25.55
N ALA A 275 -2.16 -6.60 26.28
CA ALA A 275 -3.35 -6.18 27.00
C ALA A 275 -4.51 -5.91 26.03
N PHE A 276 -4.24 -5.20 24.94
CA PHE A 276 -5.25 -4.90 23.93
C PHE A 276 -5.75 -6.15 23.19
N GLN A 277 -4.89 -7.15 22.94
CA GLN A 277 -5.34 -8.45 22.40
C GLN A 277 -6.34 -9.15 23.32
N LYS A 278 -6.12 -9.08 24.64
CA LYS A 278 -7.07 -9.62 25.64
C LYS A 278 -8.39 -8.85 25.64
N GLU A 279 -8.35 -7.53 25.50
CA GLU A 279 -9.56 -6.70 25.34
C GLU A 279 -10.36 -7.12 24.10
N LEU A 280 -9.69 -7.33 22.95
CA LEU A 280 -10.32 -7.80 21.73
C LEU A 280 -10.95 -9.19 21.91
N ALA A 281 -10.25 -10.11 22.60
CA ALA A 281 -10.77 -11.45 22.89
C ALA A 281 -12.04 -11.38 23.76
N ALA A 282 -12.04 -10.54 24.80
CA ALA A 282 -13.19 -10.35 25.67
C ALA A 282 -14.40 -9.69 24.96
N SER A 283 -14.15 -8.87 23.93
CA SER A 283 -15.20 -8.19 23.15
C SER A 283 -15.75 -9.02 21.99
N SER A 284 -15.16 -10.19 21.73
CA SER A 284 -15.54 -11.09 20.62
C SER A 284 -16.37 -12.30 21.09
N VAL A 285 -16.72 -12.35 22.38
CA VAL A 285 -17.68 -13.27 23.01
C VAL A 285 -19.02 -12.57 23.11
#